data_AF-A0A936A826-F1
#
_entry.id   AF-A0A936A826-F1
#
_cell.length_a   1.000
_cell.length_b   1.000
_cell.length_c   1.000
_cell.angle_alpha   90.00
_cell.angle_beta   90.00
_cell.angle_gamma   90.00
#
_symmetry.space_group_name_H-M   'P 1'
#
loop_
_entity.id
_entity.type
_entity.pdbx_description
1 polymer ?
#
loop_
_entity_poly.entity_id
_entity_poly.type
_entity_poly.pdbx_seq_one_letter_code
_entity_poly.pdbx_strand_id
1 'polypeptide(L)'
;MDAARSCSTLEPVNLVVTPDSSLTAGTNDFGRVTRQWVVAQFKACVTNDTWQHRFKEAEYKVDTDFNFGNRTQIQSATDPAITDSNCRAVLRDFTPSVSAYGIRIAPYSSYIPPTIISDHEAFHVTDYQAVVGTPLVAWMDNYGRNHGSTQCKVPNPYQSAVADWTTERNRLDSTFNASNGHEVRAYAGENASLATLTAAIRARAVTEGWRTQCQ
;
A
#
# COMPACT_ATOMS: atom_id res chain seq x y z
N MET A 1 -41.46 -1.14 38.29
CA MET A 1 -40.02 -1.43 38.14
C MET A 1 -39.87 -2.12 36.81
N ASP A 2 -39.66 -1.33 35.74
CA ASP A 2 -39.54 -1.89 34.40
C ASP A 2 -38.20 -2.56 34.23
N ALA A 3 -38.25 -3.82 33.79
CA ALA A 3 -37.10 -4.63 33.49
C ALA A 3 -36.19 -3.89 32.50
N ALA A 4 -34.94 -3.68 32.89
CA ALA A 4 -33.87 -3.26 32.00
C ALA A 4 -33.84 -4.22 30.81
N ARG A 5 -34.39 -3.79 29.66
CA ARG A 5 -34.28 -4.54 28.41
C ARG A 5 -32.82 -4.57 28.02
N SER A 6 -32.20 -5.73 28.22
CA SER A 6 -30.79 -5.98 27.93
C SER A 6 -30.54 -5.86 26.43
N CYS A 7 -29.55 -5.07 26.05
CA CYS A 7 -28.99 -5.05 24.71
C CYS A 7 -28.37 -6.43 24.41
N SER A 8 -29.11 -7.32 23.76
CA SER A 8 -28.58 -8.63 23.35
C SER A 8 -28.85 -8.83 21.87
N THR A 9 -27.96 -8.34 21.01
CA THR A 9 -27.05 -9.12 20.15
C THR A 9 -26.41 -8.14 19.15
N LEU A 10 -25.08 -8.22 18.97
CA LEU A 10 -24.35 -7.38 18.02
C LEU A 10 -24.39 -8.05 16.64
N GLU A 11 -25.04 -7.45 15.65
CA GLU A 11 -24.95 -7.93 14.26
C GLU A 11 -23.86 -7.19 13.48
N PRO A 12 -22.78 -7.88 13.05
CA PRO A 12 -21.72 -7.25 12.27
C PRO A 12 -22.21 -6.93 10.85
N VAL A 13 -22.22 -5.66 10.47
CA VAL A 13 -22.38 -5.25 9.08
C VAL A 13 -20.99 -4.99 8.51
N ASN A 14 -20.49 -5.91 7.67
CA ASN A 14 -19.18 -5.79 7.02
C ASN A 14 -19.28 -4.94 5.75
N LEU A 15 -18.66 -3.77 5.74
CA LEU A 15 -18.51 -2.96 4.52
C LEU A 15 -17.31 -3.46 3.69
N VAL A 16 -17.44 -4.64 3.07
CA VAL A 16 -16.35 -5.17 2.24
C VAL A 16 -16.28 -4.40 0.93
N VAL A 17 -15.23 -3.59 0.76
CA VAL A 17 -14.87 -3.01 -0.54
C VAL A 17 -13.86 -3.96 -1.16
N THR A 18 -14.29 -4.64 -2.21
CA THR A 18 -13.46 -5.60 -2.94
C THR A 18 -12.38 -4.84 -3.71
N PRO A 19 -11.13 -5.31 -3.72
CA PRO A 19 -10.07 -4.73 -4.54
C PRO A 19 -10.48 -4.62 -6.00
N ASP A 20 -10.02 -3.55 -6.66
CA ASP A 20 -10.19 -3.39 -8.09
C ASP A 20 -9.35 -4.44 -8.82
N SER A 21 -10.01 -5.54 -9.22
CA SER A 21 -9.39 -6.65 -9.95
C SER A 21 -8.91 -6.27 -11.35
N SER A 22 -9.20 -5.06 -11.84
CA SER A 22 -8.67 -4.55 -13.11
C SER A 22 -7.22 -4.07 -13.00
N LEU A 23 -6.68 -3.98 -11.77
CA LEU A 23 -5.33 -3.50 -11.48
C LEU A 23 -4.32 -4.65 -11.32
N THR A 24 -4.23 -5.56 -12.29
CA THR A 24 -3.06 -6.46 -12.35
C THR A 24 -1.80 -5.63 -12.59
N ALA A 25 -0.75 -5.87 -11.79
CA ALA A 25 0.58 -5.30 -12.03
C ALA A 25 0.97 -5.54 -13.50
N GLY A 26 1.25 -4.45 -14.23
CA GLY A 26 1.70 -4.57 -15.61
C GLY A 26 3.00 -5.37 -15.70
N THR A 27 3.39 -5.79 -16.89
CA THR A 27 4.65 -6.55 -17.12
C THR A 27 5.92 -5.80 -16.67
N ASN A 28 5.79 -4.50 -16.36
CA ASN A 28 6.85 -3.60 -15.91
C ASN A 28 6.55 -2.93 -14.56
N ASP A 29 5.48 -3.31 -13.85
CA ASP A 29 5.26 -2.90 -12.46
C ASP A 29 5.96 -3.93 -11.56
N PHE A 30 7.04 -3.52 -10.91
CA PHE A 30 7.85 -4.42 -10.06
C PHE A 30 7.19 -4.69 -8.71
N GLY A 31 6.33 -3.78 -8.29
CA GLY A 31 5.45 -3.89 -7.15
C GLY A 31 4.25 -2.97 -7.35
N ARG A 32 3.16 -3.28 -6.66
CA ARG A 32 1.96 -2.46 -6.69
C ARG A 32 1.13 -2.66 -5.44
N VAL A 33 0.57 -1.58 -4.91
CA VAL A 33 -0.52 -1.62 -3.94
C VAL A 33 -1.80 -2.10 -4.62
N THR A 34 -2.26 -3.32 -4.31
CA THR A 34 -3.35 -3.98 -5.06
C THR A 34 -4.65 -4.13 -4.29
N ARG A 35 -4.68 -3.89 -2.97
CA ARG A 35 -5.94 -4.04 -2.21
C ARG A 35 -6.15 -2.97 -1.17
N GLN A 36 -7.39 -2.52 -1.08
CA GLN A 36 -7.85 -1.53 -0.13
C GLN A 36 -9.23 -1.99 0.35
N TRP A 37 -9.33 -2.45 1.60
CA TRP A 37 -10.65 -2.72 2.17
C TRP A 37 -10.76 -2.15 3.58
N VAL A 38 -11.96 -1.63 3.87
CA VAL A 38 -12.32 -1.17 5.21
C VAL A 38 -13.27 -2.16 5.84
N VAL A 39 -12.84 -2.89 6.86
CA VAL A 39 -13.80 -3.67 7.65
C VAL A 39 -14.40 -2.73 8.69
N ALA A 40 -15.55 -2.13 8.39
CA ALA A 40 -16.36 -1.47 9.41
C ALA A 40 -17.26 -2.52 10.09
N GLN A 41 -17.40 -2.47 11.41
CA GLN A 41 -18.43 -3.23 12.13
C GLN A 41 -19.38 -2.26 12.83
N PHE A 42 -20.67 -2.54 12.70
CA PHE A 42 -21.72 -1.84 13.41
C PHE A 42 -22.38 -2.77 14.43
N LYS A 43 -23.02 -2.18 15.44
CA LYS A 43 -23.76 -2.84 16.51
C LYS A 43 -25.19 -2.33 16.45
N ALA A 44 -26.16 -3.21 16.35
CA ALA A 44 -27.56 -2.85 16.53
C ALA A 44 -28.04 -3.19 17.95
N CYS A 45 -28.94 -2.40 18.52
CA CYS A 45 -29.68 -2.74 19.74
C CYS A 45 -31.18 -2.53 19.48
N VAL A 46 -32.05 -3.45 19.90
CA VAL A 46 -33.51 -3.24 19.85
C VAL A 46 -33.99 -2.72 21.20
N THR A 47 -34.31 -1.43 21.31
CA THR A 47 -34.98 -0.85 22.50
C THR A 47 -36.40 -0.47 22.14
N ASN A 48 -37.43 -1.16 22.61
CA ASN A 48 -38.84 -0.89 22.25
C ASN A 48 -39.09 -0.93 20.72
N ASP A 49 -38.86 -2.09 20.11
CA ASP A 49 -39.03 -2.35 18.66
C ASP A 49 -38.19 -1.44 17.75
N THR A 50 -37.07 -0.96 18.30
CA THR A 50 -36.29 0.13 17.73
C THR A 50 -34.79 -0.21 17.68
N TRP A 51 -34.28 -0.53 16.47
CA TRP A 51 -32.86 -0.65 16.04
C TRP A 51 -32.00 0.62 16.23
N GLN A 52 -31.19 0.67 17.28
CA GLN A 52 -30.14 1.67 17.48
C GLN A 52 -28.80 1.17 16.99
N HIS A 53 -28.17 1.94 16.12
CA HIS A 53 -27.02 1.56 15.33
C HIS A 53 -25.74 2.24 15.86
N ARG A 54 -24.70 1.49 16.24
CA ARG A 54 -23.45 2.04 16.78
C ARG A 54 -22.25 1.51 16.02
N PHE A 55 -21.35 2.38 15.61
CA PHE A 55 -20.05 1.98 15.07
C PHE A 55 -19.19 1.30 16.16
N LYS A 56 -18.43 0.27 15.77
CA LYS A 56 -17.53 -0.47 16.66
C LYS A 56 -16.07 -0.27 16.28
N GLU A 57 -15.70 -0.62 15.05
CA GLU A 57 -14.33 -0.59 14.57
C GLU A 57 -14.30 -0.42 13.05
N ALA A 58 -13.27 0.23 12.54
CA ALA A 58 -12.91 0.25 11.13
C ALA A 58 -11.42 -0.12 11.03
N GLU A 59 -11.10 -1.06 10.17
CA GLU A 59 -9.73 -1.44 9.85
C GLU A 59 -9.48 -1.20 8.36
N TYR A 60 -8.44 -0.45 8.03
CA TYR A 60 -8.01 -0.24 6.65
C TYR A 60 -6.81 -1.15 6.36
N LYS A 61 -6.93 -2.04 5.37
CA LYS A 61 -5.84 -2.94 4.95
C LYS A 61 -5.35 -2.61 3.56
N VAL A 62 -4.03 -2.72 3.42
CA VAL A 62 -3.32 -2.55 2.16
C VAL A 62 -2.50 -3.80 1.90
N ASP A 63 -2.69 -4.41 0.74
CA ASP A 63 -1.82 -5.47 0.25
C ASP A 63 -0.92 -4.94 -0.87
N THR A 64 0.27 -5.51 -0.94
CA THR A 64 1.23 -5.29 -2.03
C THR A 64 1.45 -6.59 -2.77
N ASP A 65 1.35 -6.55 -4.09
CA ASP A 65 1.79 -7.63 -4.95
C ASP A 65 3.12 -7.27 -5.62
N PHE A 66 3.95 -8.28 -5.87
CA PHE A 66 5.25 -8.13 -6.52
C PHE A 66 5.31 -8.95 -7.81
N ASN A 67 5.95 -8.40 -8.84
CA ASN A 67 6.22 -9.12 -10.07
C ASN A 67 7.65 -8.86 -10.57
N PHE A 68 8.53 -9.81 -10.30
CA PHE A 68 9.92 -9.70 -10.72
C PHE A 68 10.17 -10.29 -12.12
N GLY A 69 9.20 -11.00 -12.70
CA GLY A 69 9.34 -11.69 -13.99
C GLY A 69 10.51 -12.68 -14.02
N ASN A 70 11.19 -12.77 -15.16
CA ASN A 70 12.33 -13.69 -15.38
C ASN A 70 13.69 -13.07 -15.04
N ARG A 71 13.72 -12.00 -14.24
CA ARG A 71 14.95 -11.30 -13.90
C ARG A 71 15.75 -12.07 -12.86
N THR A 72 17.06 -11.97 -12.95
CA THR A 72 17.96 -12.50 -11.94
C THR A 72 17.85 -11.66 -10.69
N GLN A 73 17.41 -12.28 -9.59
CA GLN A 73 17.30 -11.61 -8.31
C GLN A 73 18.68 -11.49 -7.67
N ILE A 74 19.03 -10.28 -7.23
CA ILE A 74 20.27 -9.99 -6.52
C ILE A 74 19.92 -9.62 -5.08
N GLN A 75 20.22 -10.52 -4.14
CA GLN A 75 19.85 -10.34 -2.73
C GLN A 75 20.84 -9.44 -1.97
N SER A 76 22.09 -9.38 -2.43
CA SER A 76 23.14 -8.57 -1.80
C SER A 76 24.35 -8.39 -2.73
N ALA A 77 25.35 -7.62 -2.29
CA ALA A 77 26.59 -7.46 -3.05
C ALA A 77 27.43 -8.74 -3.16
N THR A 78 27.26 -9.70 -2.24
CA THR A 78 27.94 -11.00 -2.26
C THR A 78 27.14 -12.09 -2.97
N ASP A 79 26.03 -11.72 -3.62
CA ASP A 79 25.21 -12.68 -4.36
C ASP A 79 26.05 -13.39 -5.43
N PRO A 80 26.04 -14.74 -5.49
CA PRO A 80 26.84 -15.51 -6.44
C PRO A 80 26.41 -15.30 -7.89
N ALA A 81 25.20 -14.78 -8.13
CA ALA A 81 24.76 -14.39 -9.47
C ALA A 81 25.52 -13.17 -10.01
N ILE A 82 26.20 -12.41 -9.15
CA ILE A 82 27.13 -11.36 -9.55
C ILE A 82 28.52 -11.96 -9.77
N THR A 83 29.00 -11.87 -11.00
CA THR A 83 30.31 -12.37 -11.44
C THR A 83 31.08 -11.26 -12.17
N ASP A 84 32.39 -11.45 -12.37
CA ASP A 84 33.21 -10.53 -13.18
C ASP A 84 32.61 -10.28 -14.58
N SER A 85 32.07 -11.34 -15.22
CA SER A 85 31.57 -11.24 -16.58
C SER A 85 30.27 -10.44 -16.71
N ASN A 86 29.45 -10.39 -15.65
CA ASN A 86 28.14 -9.72 -15.68
C ASN A 86 28.03 -8.49 -14.79
N CYS A 87 29.05 -8.17 -13.98
CA CYS A 87 29.06 -7.05 -13.03
C CYS A 87 28.55 -5.74 -13.67
N ARG A 88 28.95 -5.46 -14.92
CA ARG A 88 28.68 -4.18 -15.58
C ARG A 88 27.21 -4.10 -15.96
N ALA A 89 26.61 -5.22 -16.31
CA ALA A 89 25.18 -5.30 -16.58
C ALA A 89 24.39 -5.11 -15.28
N VAL A 90 24.82 -5.73 -14.17
CA VAL A 90 24.22 -5.53 -12.83
C VAL A 90 24.28 -4.06 -12.43
N LEU A 91 25.47 -3.45 -12.47
CA LEU A 91 25.67 -2.05 -12.09
C LEU A 91 24.87 -1.09 -12.97
N ARG A 92 24.78 -1.35 -14.27
CA ARG A 92 23.95 -0.55 -15.19
C ARG A 92 22.47 -0.68 -14.83
N ASP A 93 22.00 -1.89 -14.53
CA ASP A 93 20.61 -2.13 -14.16
C ASP A 93 20.21 -1.49 -12.83
N PHE A 94 21.19 -1.22 -11.95
CA PHE A 94 21.00 -0.53 -10.67
C PHE A 94 21.33 0.96 -10.72
N THR A 95 21.67 1.51 -11.89
CA THR A 95 21.97 2.93 -12.05
C THR A 95 20.71 3.70 -12.42
N PRO A 96 20.19 4.59 -11.55
CA PRO A 96 18.97 5.34 -11.83
C PRO A 96 19.16 6.37 -12.94
N SER A 97 18.16 6.48 -13.81
CA SER A 97 18.09 7.48 -14.89
C SER A 97 16.79 8.27 -14.82
N VAL A 98 16.79 9.50 -15.35
CA VAL A 98 15.61 10.37 -15.30
C VAL A 98 14.53 9.80 -16.24
N SER A 99 13.40 9.42 -15.66
CA SER A 99 12.19 8.99 -16.37
C SER A 99 11.50 10.16 -17.08
N ALA A 100 10.53 9.86 -17.94
CA ALA A 100 9.69 10.86 -18.61
C ALA A 100 8.95 11.80 -17.62
N TYR A 101 8.80 11.39 -16.37
CA TYR A 101 8.13 12.15 -15.30
C TYR A 101 9.11 12.91 -14.39
N GLY A 102 10.40 12.96 -14.73
CA GLY A 102 11.42 13.66 -13.95
C GLY A 102 11.95 12.88 -12.74
N ILE A 103 11.46 11.65 -12.51
CA ILE A 103 11.85 10.80 -11.39
C ILE A 103 13.04 9.92 -11.79
N ARG A 104 14.03 9.76 -10.91
CA ARG A 104 15.20 8.89 -11.17
C ARG A 104 14.86 7.45 -10.80
N ILE A 105 14.84 6.57 -11.80
CA ILE A 105 14.42 5.16 -11.70
C ILE A 105 15.47 4.27 -12.35
N ALA A 106 15.79 3.15 -11.70
CA ALA A 106 16.70 2.15 -12.26
C ALA A 106 15.93 1.23 -13.24
N PRO A 107 16.56 0.80 -14.36
CA PRO A 107 15.83 0.13 -15.43
C PRO A 107 15.49 -1.34 -15.15
N TYR A 108 16.18 -2.01 -14.22
CA TYR A 108 15.97 -3.42 -13.85
C TYR A 108 15.73 -4.36 -15.05
N SER A 109 16.58 -4.26 -16.07
CA SER A 109 16.34 -4.94 -17.35
C SER A 109 16.52 -6.46 -17.26
N SER A 110 17.55 -6.89 -16.53
CA SER A 110 18.01 -8.27 -16.38
C SER A 110 18.21 -8.65 -14.92
N TYR A 111 18.59 -7.69 -14.08
CA TYR A 111 18.83 -7.87 -12.65
C TYR A 111 17.89 -6.99 -11.83
N ILE A 112 17.41 -7.52 -10.72
CA ILE A 112 16.50 -6.82 -9.81
C ILE A 112 16.89 -7.10 -8.36
N PRO A 113 16.89 -6.10 -7.46
CA PRO A 113 17.12 -6.30 -6.03
C PRO A 113 15.79 -6.38 -5.27
N PRO A 114 15.23 -7.59 -5.00
CA PRO A 114 13.85 -7.72 -4.51
C PRO A 114 13.58 -7.00 -3.19
N THR A 115 14.56 -6.98 -2.28
CA THR A 115 14.43 -6.29 -0.99
C THR A 115 14.27 -4.79 -1.17
N ILE A 116 15.03 -4.17 -2.07
CA ILE A 116 14.94 -2.73 -2.34
C ILE A 116 13.58 -2.39 -2.96
N ILE A 117 13.08 -3.22 -3.88
CA ILE A 117 11.73 -3.07 -4.44
C ILE A 117 10.66 -3.27 -3.36
N SER A 118 10.86 -4.24 -2.47
CA SER A 118 9.93 -4.50 -1.36
C SER A 118 9.85 -3.31 -0.40
N ASP A 119 10.98 -2.68 -0.11
CA ASP A 119 11.04 -1.48 0.73
C ASP A 119 10.38 -0.27 0.04
N HIS A 120 10.55 -0.14 -1.28
CA HIS A 120 9.86 0.86 -2.09
C HIS A 120 8.34 0.73 -1.97
N GLU A 121 7.80 -0.48 -2.13
CA GLU A 121 6.36 -0.69 -2.02
C GLU A 121 5.86 -0.58 -0.58
N ALA A 122 6.65 -1.02 0.41
CA ALA A 122 6.31 -0.85 1.81
C ALA A 122 6.21 0.62 2.20
N PHE A 123 7.02 1.48 1.57
CA PHE A 123 6.87 2.93 1.68
C PHE A 123 5.50 3.38 1.15
N HIS A 124 5.09 2.96 -0.05
CA HIS A 124 3.76 3.31 -0.59
C HIS A 124 2.63 2.87 0.33
N VAL A 125 2.71 1.66 0.90
CA VAL A 125 1.74 1.19 1.89
C VAL A 125 1.69 2.12 3.10
N THR A 126 2.84 2.45 3.68
CA THR A 126 2.93 3.30 4.87
C THR A 126 2.41 4.71 4.61
N ASP A 127 2.82 5.31 3.49
CA ASP A 127 2.45 6.66 3.09
C ASP A 127 0.95 6.74 2.77
N TYR A 128 0.42 5.73 2.06
CA TYR A 128 -1.00 5.61 1.76
C TYR A 128 -1.83 5.40 3.05
N GLN A 129 -1.36 4.55 3.98
CA GLN A 129 -2.02 4.37 5.29
C GLN A 129 -2.08 5.70 6.07
N ALA A 130 -1.05 6.53 5.99
CA ALA A 130 -0.99 7.82 6.68
C ALA A 130 -1.92 8.87 6.04
N VAL A 131 -1.96 8.95 4.71
CA VAL A 131 -2.70 9.99 3.98
C VAL A 131 -4.16 9.63 3.74
N VAL A 132 -4.47 8.34 3.55
CA VAL A 132 -5.82 7.88 3.20
C VAL A 132 -6.39 6.96 4.28
N GLY A 133 -5.69 5.87 4.62
CA GLY A 133 -6.24 4.84 5.51
C GLY A 133 -6.64 5.37 6.89
N THR A 134 -5.75 6.09 7.56
CA THR A 134 -5.97 6.64 8.90
C THR A 134 -7.06 7.72 8.90
N PRO A 135 -7.05 8.73 8.00
CA PRO A 135 -8.16 9.68 7.89
C PRO A 135 -9.50 9.02 7.58
N LEU A 136 -9.51 7.97 6.76
CA LEU A 136 -10.74 7.28 6.37
C LEU A 136 -11.36 6.46 7.51
N VAL A 137 -10.52 5.84 8.35
CA VAL A 137 -10.96 5.21 9.61
C VAL A 137 -11.53 6.25 10.58
N ALA A 138 -10.85 7.39 10.75
CA ALA A 138 -11.34 8.48 11.59
C ALA A 138 -12.66 9.08 11.07
N TRP A 139 -12.80 9.20 9.74
CA TRP A 139 -14.02 9.63 9.09
C TRP A 139 -15.17 8.66 9.37
N MET A 140 -14.94 7.34 9.25
CA MET A 140 -15.97 6.32 9.51
C MET A 140 -16.43 6.33 10.97
N ASP A 141 -15.51 6.51 11.90
CA ASP A 141 -15.80 6.67 13.33
C ASP A 141 -16.65 7.92 13.61
N ASN A 142 -16.32 9.05 12.98
CA ASN A 142 -17.12 10.27 13.06
C ASN A 142 -18.50 10.12 12.40
N TYR A 143 -18.57 9.49 11.23
CA TYR A 143 -19.82 9.20 10.52
C TYR A 143 -20.74 8.36 11.41
N GLY A 144 -20.20 7.30 12.00
CA GLY A 144 -20.92 6.43 12.93
C GLY A 144 -21.47 7.15 14.16
N ARG A 145 -20.75 8.13 14.71
CA ARG A 145 -21.25 8.97 15.83
C ARG A 145 -22.39 9.90 15.42
N ASN A 146 -22.28 10.55 14.26
CA ASN A 146 -23.21 11.59 13.85
C ASN A 146 -24.44 11.06 13.10
N HIS A 147 -24.33 9.87 12.50
CA HIS A 147 -25.40 9.23 11.74
C HIS A 147 -25.95 7.95 12.40
N GLY A 148 -25.38 7.48 13.52
CA GLY A 148 -25.81 6.26 14.23
C GLY A 148 -27.09 6.42 15.09
N SER A 149 -27.63 7.63 15.22
CA SER A 149 -28.82 7.89 16.04
C SER A 149 -30.10 7.93 15.19
N THR A 150 -30.39 6.86 14.43
CA THR A 150 -31.66 6.80 13.67
C THR A 150 -32.78 6.20 14.50
N GLN A 151 -34.00 6.76 14.35
CA GLN A 151 -35.23 6.10 14.76
C GLN A 151 -35.50 4.90 13.87
N CYS A 152 -36.31 3.99 14.36
CA CYS A 152 -36.28 2.64 13.84
C CYS A 152 -37.37 2.38 12.84
N LYS A 153 -37.11 1.36 12.01
CA LYS A 153 -37.78 1.09 10.73
C LYS A 153 -37.17 1.86 9.54
N VAL A 154 -35.99 2.47 9.68
CA VAL A 154 -35.20 2.91 8.52
C VAL A 154 -34.47 1.69 7.95
N PRO A 155 -34.74 1.28 6.70
CA PRO A 155 -33.96 0.24 6.03
C PRO A 155 -32.48 0.62 6.04
N ASN A 156 -31.60 -0.33 6.41
CA ASN A 156 -30.14 -0.21 6.55
C ASN A 156 -29.59 1.23 6.37
N PRO A 157 -29.43 2.02 7.45
CA PRO A 157 -29.02 3.44 7.36
C PRO A 157 -27.62 3.64 6.77
N TYR A 158 -26.89 2.56 6.48
CA TYR A 158 -25.55 2.60 5.93
C TYR A 158 -25.50 2.46 4.40
N GLN A 159 -26.64 2.39 3.71
CA GLN A 159 -26.65 2.48 2.24
C GLN A 159 -26.04 3.79 1.72
N SER A 160 -26.31 4.92 2.39
CA SER A 160 -25.64 6.19 2.09
C SER A 160 -24.18 6.20 2.55
N ALA A 161 -23.85 5.51 3.65
CA ALA A 161 -22.49 5.46 4.19
C ALA A 161 -21.48 4.90 3.18
N VAL A 162 -21.87 3.93 2.35
CA VAL A 162 -21.01 3.40 1.29
C VAL A 162 -20.70 4.46 0.22
N ALA A 163 -21.71 5.24 -0.19
CA ALA A 163 -21.55 6.30 -1.18
C ALA A 163 -20.72 7.47 -0.62
N ASP A 164 -21.00 7.89 0.61
CA ASP A 164 -20.28 8.96 1.31
C ASP A 164 -18.82 8.56 1.57
N TRP A 165 -18.59 7.31 1.99
CA TRP A 165 -17.25 6.75 2.17
C TRP A 165 -16.48 6.71 0.85
N THR A 166 -17.13 6.29 -0.24
CA THR A 166 -16.51 6.25 -1.57
C THR A 166 -16.10 7.65 -2.01
N THR A 167 -16.95 8.65 -1.75
CA THR A 167 -16.67 10.06 -2.03
C THR A 167 -15.47 10.55 -1.23
N GLU A 168 -15.42 10.27 0.08
CA GLU A 168 -14.30 10.67 0.93
C GLU A 168 -13.00 9.97 0.55
N ARG A 169 -13.04 8.65 0.27
CA ARG A 169 -11.88 7.91 -0.23
C ARG A 169 -11.35 8.55 -1.51
N ASN A 170 -12.21 8.79 -2.50
CA ASN A 170 -11.79 9.39 -3.78
C ASN A 170 -11.17 10.78 -3.60
N ARG A 171 -11.66 11.57 -2.63
CA ARG A 171 -11.08 12.87 -2.26
C ARG A 171 -9.67 12.71 -1.67
N LEU A 172 -9.50 11.78 -0.74
CA LEU A 172 -8.21 11.47 -0.11
C LEU A 172 -7.22 10.89 -1.14
N ASP A 173 -7.67 9.98 -2.00
CA ASP A 173 -6.90 9.43 -3.13
C ASP A 173 -6.43 10.52 -4.08
N SER A 174 -7.30 11.47 -4.42
CA SER A 174 -6.94 12.59 -5.29
C SER A 174 -5.86 13.47 -4.65
N THR A 175 -5.87 13.57 -3.32
CA THR A 175 -4.85 14.31 -2.56
C THR A 175 -3.53 13.54 -2.51
N PHE A 176 -3.58 12.22 -2.29
CA PHE A 176 -2.41 11.36 -2.26
C PHE A 176 -1.68 11.34 -3.62
N ASN A 177 -2.43 11.18 -4.71
CA ASN A 177 -1.89 11.13 -6.07
C ASN A 177 -1.55 12.52 -6.64
N ALA A 178 -1.84 13.60 -5.91
CA ALA A 178 -1.51 14.95 -6.37
C ALA A 178 0.02 15.08 -6.58
N SER A 179 0.41 15.45 -7.79
CA SER A 179 1.80 15.74 -8.17
C SER A 179 2.80 14.57 -8.08
N ASN A 180 2.35 13.31 -7.99
CA ASN A 180 3.22 12.12 -7.86
C ASN A 180 4.25 12.22 -6.72
N GLY A 181 3.92 12.95 -5.65
CA GLY A 181 4.86 13.22 -4.56
C GLY A 181 5.30 11.96 -3.79
N HIS A 182 4.41 10.95 -3.71
CA HIS A 182 4.70 9.66 -3.08
C HIS A 182 5.77 8.88 -3.85
N GLU A 183 5.66 8.78 -5.19
CA GLU A 183 6.68 8.16 -6.05
C GLU A 183 8.04 8.82 -5.89
N VAL A 184 8.09 10.17 -5.87
CA VAL A 184 9.36 10.90 -5.72
C VAL A 184 10.05 10.52 -4.40
N ARG A 185 9.30 10.37 -3.31
CA ARG A 185 9.84 9.97 -2.01
C ARG A 185 10.25 8.50 -1.98
N ALA A 186 9.43 7.61 -2.54
CA ALA A 186 9.73 6.18 -2.63
C ALA A 186 11.04 5.94 -3.41
N TYR A 187 11.16 6.55 -4.59
CA TYR A 187 12.38 6.46 -5.39
C TYR A 187 13.59 7.15 -4.75
N ALA A 188 13.41 8.17 -3.90
CA ALA A 188 14.53 8.73 -3.15
C ALA A 188 15.14 7.69 -2.18
N GLY A 189 14.31 6.92 -1.48
CA GLY A 189 14.74 5.81 -0.62
C GLY A 189 15.35 4.65 -1.40
N GLU A 190 14.71 4.24 -2.49
CA GLU A 190 15.25 3.22 -3.40
C GLU A 190 16.63 3.61 -3.93
N ASN A 191 16.80 4.83 -4.44
CA ASN A 191 18.05 5.29 -5.03
C ASN A 191 19.20 5.32 -4.00
N ALA A 192 18.91 5.66 -2.74
CA ALA A 192 19.89 5.59 -1.65
C ALA A 192 20.33 4.13 -1.37
N SER A 193 19.37 3.20 -1.38
CA SER A 193 19.64 1.77 -1.19
C SER A 193 20.42 1.18 -2.36
N LEU A 194 20.08 1.53 -3.60
CA LEU A 194 20.81 1.14 -4.80
C LEU A 194 22.24 1.69 -4.82
N ALA A 195 22.44 2.93 -4.38
CA ALA A 195 23.79 3.53 -4.28
C ALA A 195 24.65 2.73 -3.29
N THR A 196 24.08 2.32 -2.16
CA THR A 196 24.75 1.49 -1.15
C THR A 196 25.10 0.11 -1.71
N LEU A 197 24.15 -0.56 -2.36
CA LEU A 197 24.37 -1.86 -3.01
C LEU A 197 25.44 -1.78 -4.09
N THR A 198 25.37 -0.76 -4.94
CA THR A 198 26.35 -0.50 -6.01
C THR A 198 27.75 -0.29 -5.46
N ALA A 199 27.91 0.49 -4.40
CA ALA A 199 29.20 0.72 -3.76
C ALA A 199 29.77 -0.58 -3.18
N ALA A 200 28.94 -1.41 -2.56
CA ALA A 200 29.36 -2.71 -2.03
C ALA A 200 29.76 -3.71 -3.13
N ILE A 201 29.04 -3.73 -4.27
CA ILE A 201 29.42 -4.54 -5.44
C ILE A 201 30.79 -4.11 -5.98
N ARG A 202 31.03 -2.79 -6.10
CA ARG A 202 32.31 -2.25 -6.53
C ARG A 202 33.45 -2.61 -5.58
N ALA A 203 33.23 -2.51 -4.27
CA ALA A 203 34.22 -2.89 -3.26
C ALA A 203 34.58 -4.39 -3.34
N ARG A 204 33.58 -5.25 -3.55
CA ARG A 204 33.80 -6.68 -3.80
C ARG A 204 34.62 -6.91 -5.07
N ALA A 205 34.26 -6.24 -6.16
CA ALA A 205 34.97 -6.34 -7.45
C ALA A 205 36.46 -5.99 -7.33
N VAL A 206 36.80 -4.95 -6.55
CA VAL A 206 38.19 -4.60 -6.25
C VAL A 206 38.89 -5.71 -5.48
N THR A 207 38.23 -6.25 -4.45
CA THR A 207 38.79 -7.30 -3.58
C THR A 207 39.04 -8.60 -4.35
N GLU A 208 38.15 -8.96 -5.27
CA GLU A 208 38.23 -10.18 -6.06
C GLU A 208 39.04 -10.01 -7.37
N GLY A 209 39.57 -8.82 -7.66
CA GLY A 209 40.36 -8.57 -8.86
C GLY A 209 39.57 -8.64 -10.16
N TRP A 210 38.28 -8.29 -10.13
CA TRP A 210 37.43 -8.21 -11.32
C TRP A 210 37.85 -7.03 -12.22
N ARG A 211 37.35 -7.00 -13.46
CA ARG A 211 37.65 -5.96 -14.47
C ARG A 211 37.38 -4.56 -13.92
N THR A 212 38.18 -3.58 -14.33
CA THR A 212 38.09 -2.18 -13.86
C THR A 212 36.70 -1.55 -14.03
N GLN A 213 35.92 -1.96 -15.03
CA GLN A 213 34.53 -1.51 -15.21
C GLN A 213 33.57 -1.96 -14.09
N CYS A 214 33.98 -2.93 -13.28
CA CYS A 214 33.29 -3.42 -12.08
C CYS A 214 33.73 -2.69 -10.80
N GLN A 215 34.88 -2.02 -10.82
CA GLN A 215 35.52 -1.33 -9.70
C GLN A 215 34.99 0.10 -9.61
#